data_AF-A0A0F9IUC9-F1
#
_entry.id   AF-A0A0F9IUC9-F1
#
_cell.length_a   1.000
_cell.length_b   1.000
_cell.length_c   1.000
_cell.angle_alpha   90.00
_cell.angle_beta   90.00
_cell.angle_gamma   90.00
#
_symmetry.space_group_name_H-M   'P 1'
#
loop_
_entity.id
_entity.type
_entity.pdbx_description
1 polymer ?
#
loop_
_entity_poly.entity_id
_entity_poly.type
_entity_poly.pdbx_seq_one_letter_code
_entity_poly.pdbx_strand_id
1 'polypeptide(L)'
;MEIPLVYQIIVDRLEGSAYKGEIELGHARRILRKHFRIPHTKVTSVFSELRDMELIIIENHNLIKINVEVITWEREILNGKV
;
A
#
# COMPACT_ATOMS: atom_id res chain seq x y z
N MET A 1 8.89 1.59 13.55
CA MET A 1 7.55 1.04 13.74
C MET A 1 7.50 -0.20 12.88
N GLU A 2 7.22 -1.38 13.42
CA GLU A 2 7.29 -2.61 12.62
C GLU A 2 6.07 -2.71 11.70
N ILE A 3 6.27 -2.69 10.38
CA ILE A 3 5.18 -2.88 9.41
C ILE A 3 4.87 -4.37 9.32
N PRO A 4 3.62 -4.82 9.58
CA PRO A 4 3.31 -6.24 9.43
C PRO A 4 3.45 -6.69 7.97
N LEU A 5 4.04 -7.87 7.77
CA LEU A 5 4.36 -8.43 6.45
C LEU A 5 3.19 -8.40 5.46
N VAL A 6 1.96 -8.61 5.92
CA VAL A 6 0.76 -8.58 5.06
C VAL A 6 0.58 -7.21 4.41
N TYR A 7 0.81 -6.11 5.14
CA TYR A 7 0.69 -4.77 4.59
C TYR A 7 1.85 -4.43 3.64
N GLN A 8 3.06 -4.91 3.93
CA GLN A 8 4.18 -4.80 2.99
C GLN A 8 3.85 -5.47 1.65
N ILE A 9 3.37 -6.72 1.66
CA ILE A 9 3.00 -7.45 0.43
C ILE A 9 1.88 -6.72 -0.33
N ILE A 10 0.90 -6.16 0.38
CA ILE A 10 -0.18 -5.38 -0.24
C ILE A 10 0.41 -4.16 -0.95
N VAL A 11 1.26 -3.40 -0.27
CA VAL A 11 1.86 -2.18 -0.79
C VAL A 11 2.78 -2.48 -1.96
N ASP A 12 3.61 -3.52 -1.89
CA ASP A 12 4.46 -3.98 -2.99
C ASP A 12 3.62 -4.29 -4.25
N ARG A 13 2.45 -4.91 -4.06
CA ARG A 13 1.56 -5.22 -5.18
C ARG A 13 0.90 -3.97 -5.76
N LEU A 14 0.55 -3.00 -4.92
CA LEU A 14 0.02 -1.71 -5.37
C LEU A 14 1.11 -0.92 -6.11
N GLU A 15 2.34 -0.90 -5.59
CA GLU A 15 3.51 -0.24 -6.16
C GLU A 15 3.84 -0.81 -7.54
N GLY A 16 3.89 -2.13 -7.67
CA GLY A 16 4.11 -2.78 -8.97
C GLY A 16 3.01 -2.55 -10.00
N SER A 17 1.87 -1.98 -9.58
CA SER A 17 0.75 -1.59 -10.46
C SER A 17 0.60 -0.08 -10.62
N ALA A 18 1.43 0.72 -9.96
CA ALA A 18 1.39 2.16 -9.95
C ALA A 18 2.23 2.76 -11.09
N TYR A 19 1.86 3.95 -11.56
CA TYR A 19 2.66 4.74 -12.48
C TYR A 19 3.26 5.93 -11.73
N LYS A 20 4.59 6.03 -11.69
CA LYS A 20 5.32 7.07 -10.92
C LYS A 20 4.92 7.12 -9.42
N GLY A 21 4.63 5.96 -8.83
CA GLY A 21 4.20 5.87 -7.42
C GLY A 21 2.73 6.23 -7.19
N GLU A 22 1.96 6.49 -8.25
CA GLU A 22 0.54 6.84 -8.17
C GLU A 22 -0.34 5.72 -8.73
N ILE A 23 -1.46 5.46 -8.07
CA ILE A 23 -2.46 4.48 -8.50
C ILE A 23 -3.87 5.03 -8.29
N GLU A 24 -4.76 4.80 -9.26
CA GLU A 24 -6.16 5.14 -9.09
C GLU A 24 -6.80 4.32 -7.95
N LEU A 25 -7.57 4.98 -7.09
CA LEU A 25 -8.31 4.37 -5.98
C LEU A 25 -9.17 3.19 -6.46
N GLY A 26 -9.84 3.33 -7.61
CA GLY A 26 -10.64 2.27 -8.22
C GLY A 26 -9.81 1.05 -8.62
N HIS A 27 -8.58 1.26 -9.10
CA HIS A 27 -7.65 0.19 -9.43
C HIS A 27 -7.11 -0.48 -8.16
N ALA A 28 -6.67 0.30 -7.17
CA ALA A 28 -6.21 -0.22 -5.89
C ALA A 28 -7.30 -1.06 -5.18
N ARG A 29 -8.56 -0.58 -5.16
CA ARG A 29 -9.71 -1.35 -4.65
C ARG A 29 -9.86 -2.70 -5.36
N ARG A 30 -9.65 -2.72 -6.67
CA ARG A 30 -9.73 -3.94 -7.49
C ARG A 30 -8.61 -4.91 -7.14
N ILE A 31 -7.40 -4.42 -6.90
CA ILE A 31 -6.26 -5.24 -6.46
C ILE A 31 -6.57 -5.90 -5.12
N LEU A 32 -6.97 -5.12 -4.11
CA LEU A 32 -7.33 -5.64 -2.78
C LEU A 32 -8.43 -6.70 -2.84
N ARG A 33 -9.46 -6.47 -3.65
CA ARG A 33 -10.58 -7.43 -3.78
C ARG A 33 -10.21 -8.68 -4.58
N LYS A 34 -9.49 -8.55 -5.70
CA LYS A 34 -9.25 -9.67 -6.63
C LYS A 34 -8.03 -10.50 -6.26
N HIS A 35 -6.95 -9.85 -5.82
CA HIS A 35 -5.68 -10.53 -5.53
C HIS A 35 -5.63 -10.98 -4.07
N PHE A 36 -6.03 -10.11 -3.14
CA PHE A 36 -5.96 -10.38 -1.70
C PHE A 36 -7.29 -10.87 -1.11
N ARG A 37 -8.33 -11.01 -1.94
CA ARG A 37 -9.68 -11.48 -1.54
C ARG A 37 -10.29 -10.68 -0.38
N ILE A 38 -9.89 -9.42 -0.21
CA ILE A 38 -10.42 -8.55 0.84
C ILE A 38 -11.89 -8.21 0.50
N PRO A 39 -12.85 -8.45 1.42
CA PRO A 39 -14.25 -8.09 1.20
C PRO A 39 -14.42 -6.60 0.96
N HIS A 40 -15.38 -6.21 0.11
CA HIS A 40 -15.62 -4.80 -0.20
C HIS A 40 -15.87 -3.93 1.05
N THR A 41 -16.49 -4.51 2.08
CA THR A 41 -16.76 -3.88 3.38
C THR A 41 -15.50 -3.59 4.21
N LYS A 42 -14.38 -4.25 3.90
CA LYS A 42 -13.09 -4.13 4.60
C LYS A 42 -12.04 -3.36 3.81
N VAL A 43 -12.29 -3.06 2.53
CA VAL A 43 -11.31 -2.34 1.70
C VAL A 43 -10.98 -0.97 2.27
N THR A 44 -11.98 -0.24 2.78
CA THR A 44 -11.76 1.07 3.40
C THR A 44 -10.89 0.98 4.65
N SER A 45 -11.09 -0.03 5.52
CA SER A 45 -10.27 -0.18 6.72
C SER A 45 -8.82 -0.50 6.39
N VAL A 46 -8.58 -1.33 5.37
CA VAL A 46 -7.22 -1.62 4.89
C VAL A 46 -6.53 -0.34 4.40
N PHE A 47 -7.22 0.53 3.65
CA PHE A 47 -6.64 1.81 3.25
C PHE A 47 -6.39 2.75 4.43
N SER A 48 -7.28 2.76 5.43
CA SER A 48 -7.06 3.53 6.65
C SER A 48 -5.81 3.05 7.37
N GLU A 49 -5.66 1.75 7.59
CA GLU A 49 -4.48 1.16 8.24
C GLU A 49 -3.19 1.46 7.47
N LEU A 50 -3.18 1.31 6.14
CA LEU A 50 -2.03 1.66 5.30
C LEU A 50 -1.64 3.13 5.38
N ARG A 51 -2.63 4.03 5.48
CA ARG A 51 -2.41 5.47 5.63
C ARG A 51 -1.92 5.81 7.04
N ASP A 52 -2.48 5.18 8.06
CA ASP A 52 -2.08 5.38 9.45
C ASP A 52 -0.65 4.85 9.71
N MET A 53 -0.18 3.89 8.90
CA MET A 53 1.22 3.46 8.82
C MET A 53 2.10 4.30 7.87
N GLU A 54 1.55 5.38 7.30
CA GLU A 54 2.24 6.30 6.37
C GLU A 54 2.75 5.65 5.08
N LEU A 55 2.23 4.48 4.70
CA LEU A 55 2.63 3.74 3.49
C LEU A 55 1.95 4.28 2.22
N ILE A 56 0.81 4.92 2.39
CA ILE A 56 0.07 5.56 1.30
C ILE A 56 -0.48 6.93 1.74
N ILE A 57 -0.68 7.78 0.75
CA ILE A 57 -1.38 9.06 0.87
C ILE A 57 -2.54 9.02 -0.13
N ILE A 58 -3.75 9.32 0.33
CA ILE A 58 -4.92 9.39 -0.56
C ILE A 58 -5.06 10.85 -0.99
N GLU A 59 -4.71 11.13 -2.24
CA GLU A 59 -4.76 12.47 -2.83
C GLU A 59 -6.02 12.63 -3.68
N ASN A 60 -6.85 13.62 -3.36
CA ASN A 60 -8.15 13.86 -4.01
C ASN A 60 -9.06 12.61 -4.02
N HIS A 61 -10.26 12.72 -4.60
CA HIS A 61 -11.27 11.67 -4.50
C HIS A 61 -10.92 10.34 -5.21
N ASN A 62 -9.82 10.25 -5.96
CA ASN A 62 -9.56 9.11 -6.84
C ASN A 62 -8.09 8.66 -6.97
N LEU A 63 -7.11 9.29 -6.32
CA LEU A 63 -5.71 8.91 -6.47
C LEU A 63 -5.09 8.48 -5.13
N ILE A 64 -4.21 7.48 -5.18
CA ILE A 64 -3.39 7.06 -4.06
C ILE A 64 -1.94 7.21 -4.48
N LYS A 65 -1.16 7.90 -3.67
CA LYS A 65 0.29 8.00 -3.78
C LYS A 65 0.93 7.03 -2.79
N ILE A 66 1.88 6.23 -3.26
CA ILE A 66 2.58 5.23 -2.45
C ILE A 66 3.86 5.87 -1.91
N ASN A 67 4.11 5.72 -0.62
CA ASN A 67 5.25 6.32 0.05
C ASN A 67 6.49 5.41 -0.05
N VAL A 68 7.18 5.48 -1.20
CA VAL A 68 8.31 4.61 -1.55
C VAL A 68 9.50 4.76 -0.60
N GLU A 69 9.68 5.92 0.03
CA GLU A 69 10.81 6.18 0.94
C GLU A 69 10.72 5.33 2.21
N VAL A 70 9.52 5.28 2.83
CA VAL A 70 9.26 4.46 4.02
C VAL A 70 9.42 2.97 3.71
N ILE A 71 8.92 2.54 2.55
CA ILE A 71 8.98 1.14 2.10
C ILE A 71 10.43 0.72 1.85
N THR A 72 11.24 1.59 1.24
CA THR A 72 12.64 1.28 0.90
C THR A 72 13.49 1.15 2.16
N TRP A 73 13.31 2.04 3.14
CA TRP A 73 14.04 1.99 4.41
C TRP A 73 13.75 0.70 5.19
N GLU A 74 12.49 0.28 5.27
CA GLU A 74 12.12 -0.99 5.91
C GLU A 74 12.67 -2.22 5.18
N ARG A 75 12.69 -2.20 3.83
CA ARG A 75 13.31 -3.27 3.03
C ARG A 75 14.82 -3.37 3.29
N GLU A 76 15.51 -2.26 3.53
CA GLU A 76 16.95 -2.27 3.83
C GLU A 76 17.26 -2.89 5.19
N ILE A 77 16.44 -2.60 6.21
CA ILE A 77 16.55 -3.21 7.55
C ILE A 77 16.29 -4.72 7.48
N LEU A 78 15.20 -5.14 6.84
CA LEU A 78 14.82 -6.56 6.77
C LEU A 78 15.83 -7.42 5.98
N ASN A 79 16.54 -6.82 5.02
CA ASN A 79 17.59 -7.50 4.25
C ASN A 79 18.99 -7.38 4.90
N GLY A 80 19.10 -6.82 6.11
CA GLY A 80 20.36 -6.70 6.84
C GLY A 80 21.39 -5.80 6.16
N LYS A 81 20.94 -4.77 5.43
CA LYS A 81 21.82 -3.80 4.75
C LYS A 81 22.13 -2.55 5.60
N VAL A 82 21.57 -2.47 6.80
CA VAL A 82 21.80 -1.41 7.81
C VAL A 82 22.04 -2.05 9.17
#